data_AF-A0A382EAW5-F1
#
_entry.id   AF-A0A382EAW5-F1
#
_cell.length_a   1.000
_cell.length_b   1.000
_cell.length_c   1.000
_cell.angle_alpha   90.00
_cell.angle_beta   90.00
_cell.angle_gamma   90.00
#
_symmetry.space_group_name_H-M   'P 1'
#
loop_
_entity.id
_entity.type
_entity.pdbx_description
1 polymer ?
#
loop_
_entity_poly.entity_id
_entity_poly.type
_entity_poly.pdbx_seq_one_letter_code
_entity_poly.pdbx_strand_id
1 'polypeptide(L)'
;MLIWFKTIIRNSFFQVGVGILVMMLLAGFLLKLFESGEIVQGENPFWWAIVTMTTVGYGDFAPTTSAGRLFSIFVMFAGISLIAILTATISSIFVAQKIREG
;
A
#
# COMPACT_ATOMS: atom_id res chain seq x y z
N MET A 1 -16.48 -15.07 19.61
CA MET A 1 -15.86 -14.95 18.28
C MET A 1 -15.86 -13.50 17.75
N LEU A 2 -16.99 -12.79 17.76
CA LEU A 2 -17.10 -11.40 17.24
C LEU A 2 -16.27 -10.34 18.00
N ILE A 3 -16.07 -10.48 19.32
CA ILE A 3 -15.31 -9.51 20.13
C ILE A 3 -13.82 -9.58 19.83
N TRP A 4 -13.27 -10.78 19.67
CA TRP A 4 -11.85 -10.99 19.34
C TRP A 4 -11.53 -10.45 17.94
N PHE A 5 -12.45 -10.64 16.98
CA PHE A 5 -12.36 -10.08 15.64
C PHE A 5 -12.40 -8.54 15.64
N LYS A 6 -13.29 -7.93 16.44
CA LYS A 6 -13.31 -6.47 16.65
C LYS A 6 -12.03 -5.96 17.31
N THR A 7 -11.42 -6.71 18.22
CA THR A 7 -10.15 -6.34 18.86
C THR A 7 -8.98 -6.38 17.88
N ILE A 8 -8.93 -7.38 16.99
CA ILE A 8 -7.94 -7.47 15.90
C ILE A 8 -8.10 -6.31 14.92
N ILE A 9 -9.34 -6.04 14.48
CA ILE A 9 -9.66 -4.95 13.56
C ILE A 9 -9.38 -3.57 14.18
N ARG A 10 -9.31 -3.46 15.52
CA ARG A 10 -9.03 -2.20 16.22
C ARG A 10 -7.53 -1.95 16.47
N ASN A 11 -6.65 -2.87 16.09
CA ASN A 11 -5.21 -2.68 16.26
C ASN A 11 -4.65 -1.86 15.09
N SER A 12 -4.07 -0.69 15.39
CA SER A 12 -3.50 0.23 14.40
C SER A 12 -2.51 -0.46 13.45
N PHE A 13 -1.73 -1.43 13.93
CA PHE A 13 -0.80 -2.20 13.08
C PHE A 13 -1.55 -3.00 12.00
N PHE A 14 -2.58 -3.75 12.38
CA PHE A 14 -3.38 -4.53 11.44
C PHE A 14 -4.17 -3.64 10.48
N GLN A 15 -4.72 -2.52 10.98
CA GLN A 15 -5.44 -1.56 10.14
C GLN A 15 -4.54 -0.97 9.06
N VAL A 16 -3.32 -0.55 9.40
CA VAL A 16 -2.36 0.01 8.44
C VAL A 16 -1.91 -1.06 7.44
N GLY A 17 -1.62 -2.28 7.90
CA GLY A 17 -1.25 -3.38 7.01
C GLY A 17 -2.35 -3.73 6.00
N VAL A 18 -3.60 -3.83 6.47
CA VAL A 18 -4.77 -4.04 5.58
C VAL A 18 -4.96 -2.84 4.65
N GLY A 19 -4.79 -1.61 5.14
CA GLY A 19 -4.89 -0.40 4.34
C GLY A 19 -3.88 -0.38 3.19
N ILE A 20 -2.62 -0.78 3.43
CA ILE A 20 -1.60 -0.91 2.39
C ILE A 20 -2.03 -1.93 1.33
N LEU A 21 -2.45 -3.13 1.75
CA LEU A 21 -2.87 -4.18 0.81
C LEU A 21 -4.08 -3.75 -0.03
N VAL A 22 -5.09 -3.14 0.61
CA VAL A 22 -6.27 -2.63 -0.09
C VAL A 22 -5.88 -1.54 -1.07
N MET A 23 -4.98 -0.63 -0.69
CA MET A 23 -4.51 0.44 -1.58
C MET A 23 -3.70 -0.11 -2.76
N MET A 24 -2.87 -1.13 -2.58
CA MET A 24 -2.15 -1.78 -3.68
C MET A 24 -3.10 -2.46 -4.67
N LEU A 25 -4.10 -3.19 -4.17
CA LEU A 25 -5.11 -3.83 -5.00
C LEU A 25 -5.98 -2.80 -5.73
N LEU A 26 -6.41 -1.76 -5.03
CA LEU A 26 -7.19 -0.67 -5.61
C LEU A 26 -6.38 0.08 -6.67
N ALA A 27 -5.11 0.39 -6.39
CA ALA A 27 -4.25 1.09 -7.34
C ALA A 27 -4.04 0.29 -8.63
N GLY A 28 -3.76 -1.01 -8.51
CA GLY A 28 -3.65 -1.89 -9.68
C GLY A 28 -4.97 -2.02 -10.45
N PHE A 29 -6.11 -2.11 -9.76
CA PHE A 29 -7.41 -2.14 -10.41
C PHE A 29 -7.73 -0.84 -11.15
N LEU A 30 -7.53 0.32 -10.50
CA LEU A 30 -7.80 1.64 -11.10
C LEU A 30 -6.86 1.97 -12.25
N LEU A 31 -5.60 1.51 -12.21
CA LEU A 31 -4.66 1.70 -13.31
C LEU A 31 -5.20 1.14 -14.63
N LYS A 32 -5.96 0.03 -14.59
CA LYS A 32 -6.59 -0.57 -15.78
C LYS A 32 -7.55 0.36 -16.51
N LEU A 33 -8.05 1.41 -15.85
CA LEU A 33 -8.93 2.40 -16.45
C LEU A 33 -8.17 3.47 -17.24
N PHE A 34 -6.87 3.65 -16.96
CA PHE A 34 -6.04 4.70 -17.53
C PHE A 34 -4.98 4.19 -18.49
N GLU A 35 -4.59 2.92 -18.39
CA GLU A 35 -3.56 2.31 -19.23
C GLU A 35 -4.12 1.20 -20.13
N SER A 36 -3.30 0.79 -21.10
CA SER A 36 -3.56 -0.35 -21.99
C SER A 36 -2.26 -1.11 -22.27
N GLY A 37 -2.33 -2.25 -22.95
CA GLY A 37 -1.14 -3.06 -23.27
C GLY A 37 -0.80 -4.08 -22.19
N GLU A 38 0.48 -4.41 -22.03
CA GLU A 38 0.93 -5.50 -21.14
C GLU A 38 0.75 -5.18 -19.65
N ILE A 39 0.86 -3.90 -19.26
CA ILE A 39 0.73 -3.46 -17.86
C ILE A 39 -0.66 -3.73 -17.26
N VAL A 40 -1.71 -3.90 -18.08
CA VAL A 40 -3.08 -4.15 -17.59
C VAL A 40 -3.48 -5.64 -17.63
N GLN A 41 -2.63 -6.49 -18.21
CA GLN A 41 -2.91 -7.93 -18.37
C GLN A 41 -2.61 -8.70 -17.09
N GLY A 42 -3.44 -9.72 -16.82
CA GLY A 42 -3.28 -10.60 -15.66
C GLY A 42 -3.08 -9.82 -14.35
N GLU A 43 -1.98 -10.13 -13.68
CA GLU A 43 -1.54 -9.62 -12.40
C GLU A 43 -0.55 -8.44 -12.49
N ASN A 44 -0.07 -8.11 -13.69
CA ASN A 44 0.91 -7.04 -13.94
C ASN A 44 0.54 -5.68 -13.31
N PRO A 45 -0.73 -5.21 -13.31
CA PRO A 45 -1.03 -3.91 -12.71
C PRO A 45 -0.97 -3.94 -11.18
N PHE A 46 -1.22 -5.09 -10.56
CA PHE A 46 -1.05 -5.24 -9.11
C PHE A 46 0.42 -5.39 -8.75
N TRP A 47 1.20 -6.11 -9.56
CA TRP A 47 2.65 -6.16 -9.45
C TRP A 47 3.25 -4.76 -9.52
N TRP A 48 2.86 -3.96 -10.53
CA TRP A 48 3.26 -2.56 -10.65
C TRP A 48 2.93 -1.75 -9.38
N ALA A 49 1.72 -1.89 -8.85
CA ALA A 49 1.31 -1.18 -7.64
C ALA A 49 2.17 -1.57 -6.43
N ILE A 50 2.46 -2.87 -6.26
CA ILE A 50 3.33 -3.37 -5.19
C ILE A 50 4.74 -2.77 -5.31
N VAL A 51 5.40 -2.94 -6.45
CA VAL A 51 6.80 -2.51 -6.62
C VAL A 51 6.94 -0.98 -6.58
N THR A 52 5.91 -0.25 -7.02
CA THR A 52 5.87 1.22 -6.96
C THR A 52 5.66 1.70 -5.53
N MET A 53 4.64 1.21 -4.83
CA MET A 53 4.32 1.66 -3.47
C MET A 53 5.39 1.26 -2.45
N THR A 54 6.09 0.14 -2.68
CA THR A 54 7.24 -0.32 -1.88
C THR A 54 8.56 0.31 -2.29
N THR A 55 8.58 1.19 -3.27
CA THR A 55 9.77 1.88 -3.79
C THR A 55 10.83 0.97 -4.41
N VAL A 56 10.49 -0.28 -4.76
CA VAL A 56 11.39 -1.24 -5.44
C VAL A 56 11.61 -0.84 -6.89
N GLY A 57 10.53 -0.60 -7.65
CA GLY A 57 10.58 0.00 -8.99
C GLY A 57 11.43 -0.72 -10.04
N TYR A 58 11.17 -2.00 -10.33
CA TYR A 58 11.92 -2.75 -11.37
C TYR A 58 11.85 -2.12 -12.78
N GLY A 59 10.76 -1.42 -13.10
CA GLY A 59 10.59 -0.71 -14.37
C GLY A 59 10.21 -1.60 -15.55
N ASP A 60 9.91 -2.88 -15.30
CA ASP A 60 9.34 -3.84 -16.24
C ASP A 60 7.95 -3.43 -16.74
N PHE A 61 7.13 -2.85 -15.85
CA PHE A 61 5.87 -2.22 -16.21
C PHE A 61 5.82 -0.79 -15.66
N ALA A 62 5.45 0.17 -16.50
CA ALA A 62 5.25 1.55 -16.09
C ALA A 62 4.13 2.22 -16.91
N PRO A 63 3.29 3.07 -16.29
CA PRO A 63 2.26 3.83 -16.99
C PRO A 63 2.87 4.73 -18.08
N THR A 64 2.32 4.61 -19.29
CA THR A 64 2.82 5.32 -20.47
C THR A 64 1.91 6.45 -20.90
N THR A 65 0.61 6.36 -20.58
CA THR A 65 -0.37 7.40 -20.90
C THR A 65 -0.24 8.59 -19.96
N SER A 66 -0.63 9.78 -20.42
CA SER A 66 -0.64 10.98 -19.58
C SER A 66 -1.56 10.84 -18.36
N ALA A 67 -2.73 10.22 -18.54
CA ALA A 67 -3.69 9.99 -17.46
C ALA A 67 -3.16 8.97 -16.43
N GLY A 68 -2.59 7.85 -16.89
CA GLY A 68 -2.00 6.84 -16.02
C GLY A 68 -0.79 7.37 -15.25
N ARG A 69 0.05 8.21 -15.88
CA ARG A 69 1.14 8.90 -15.18
C ARG A 69 0.63 9.86 -14.10
N LEU A 70 -0.38 10.67 -14.40
CA LEU A 70 -0.97 11.58 -13.41
C LEU A 70 -1.56 10.81 -12.23
N PHE A 71 -2.31 9.74 -12.50
CA PHE A 71 -2.82 8.83 -11.46
C PHE A 71 -1.69 8.23 -10.61
N SER A 72 -0.62 7.80 -11.25
CA SER A 72 0.52 7.15 -10.58
C SER A 72 1.26 8.05 -9.61
N ILE A 73 1.31 9.36 -9.88
CA ILE A 73 1.87 10.35 -8.93
C ILE A 73 1.15 10.26 -7.59
N PHE A 74 -0.19 10.19 -7.61
CA PHE A 74 -0.97 10.05 -6.37
C PHE A 74 -0.72 8.70 -5.68
N VAL A 75 -0.59 7.62 -6.45
CA VAL A 75 -0.25 6.28 -5.91
C VAL A 75 1.12 6.29 -5.22
N MET A 76 2.12 6.96 -5.80
CA MET A 76 3.47 7.08 -5.21
C MET A 76 3.44 7.81 -3.87
N PHE A 77 2.77 8.97 -3.81
CA PHE A 77 2.60 9.71 -2.55
C PHE A 77 1.85 8.91 -1.49
N ALA A 78 0.78 8.20 -1.89
CA ALA A 78 0.05 7.32 -0.99
C ALA A 78 0.92 6.17 -0.46
N GLY A 79 1.72 5.54 -1.32
CA GLY A 79 2.63 4.45 -0.97
C GLY A 79 3.64 4.86 0.10
N ILE A 80 4.38 5.94 -0.15
CA ILE A 80 5.38 6.46 0.81
C ILE A 80 4.71 6.85 2.14
N SER A 81 3.54 7.50 2.09
CA SER A 81 2.81 7.91 3.29
C SER A 81 2.40 6.71 4.14
N LEU A 82 1.88 5.65 3.52
CA LEU A 82 1.44 4.46 4.24
C LEU A 82 2.59 3.67 4.85
N ILE A 83 3.73 3.56 4.15
CA ILE A 83 4.94 2.91 4.69
C ILE A 83 5.51 3.73 5.86
N ALA A 84 5.48 5.06 5.79
CA ALA A 84 5.87 5.92 6.91
C ALA A 84 4.98 5.71 8.14
N ILE A 85 3.66 5.60 7.95
CA ILE A 85 2.70 5.31 9.03
C ILE A 85 2.94 3.92 9.61
N LEU A 86 3.22 2.90 8.78
CA LEU A 86 3.56 1.56 9.26
C LEU A 86 4.79 1.59 10.17
N THR A 87 5.85 2.26 9.72
CA THR A 87 7.09 2.45 10.51
C THR A 87 6.80 3.16 11.84
N ALA A 88 6.03 4.25 11.81
CA ALA A 88 5.67 5.01 13.02
C ALA A 88 4.82 4.17 14.00
N THR A 89 3.93 3.33 13.47
CA THR A 89 3.09 2.44 14.27
C THR A 89 3.92 1.38 14.98
N ILE A 90 4.88 0.77 14.27
CA ILE A 90 5.82 -0.20 14.84
C ILE A 90 6.67 0.46 15.92
N SER A 91 7.25 1.63 15.65
CA SER A 91 8.03 2.38 16.64
C SER A 91 7.23 2.72 17.89
N SER A 92 5.97 3.14 17.75
CA SER A 92 5.10 3.45 18.89
C SER A 92 4.83 2.22 19.77
N ILE A 93 4.73 1.02 19.19
CA ILE A 93 4.57 -0.22 19.94
C ILE A 93 5.81 -0.48 20.81
N PHE A 94 7.01 -0.36 20.24
CA PHE A 94 8.26 -0.55 20.98
C PHE A 94 8.44 0.48 22.10
N VAL A 95 8.11 1.75 21.84
CA VAL A 95 8.15 2.81 22.86
C VAL A 95 7.17 2.51 24.00
N ALA A 96 5.94 2.09 23.67
CA ALA A 96 4.94 1.75 24.68
C ALA A 96 5.33 0.51 25.51
N GLN A 97 6.01 -0.47 24.92
CA GLN A 97 6.56 -1.62 25.65
C GLN A 97 7.66 -1.18 26.63
N LYS A 98 8.60 -0.34 26.18
CA LYS A 98 9.70 0.15 27.04
C LYS A 98 9.20 0.95 28.24
N ILE A 99 8.15 1.75 28.09
CA ILE A 99 7.53 2.51 29.20
C ILE A 99 6.85 1.57 30.22
N ARG A 100 6.40 0.40 29.82
CA ARG A 100 5.75 -0.58 30.73
C ARG A 100 6.75 -1.42 31.51
N GLU A 101 7.98 -1.56 31.01
CA GLU A 101 9.04 -2.37 31.63
C GLU A 101 9.93 -1.58 32.58
N GLY A 102 9.95 -0.25 32.49
CA GLY A 102 10.68 0.66 33.39
C GLY A 102 9.78 1.28 34.46
#